data_AF-A0A4R3INC6-F1
#
_entry.id   AF-A0A4R3INC6-F1
#
_cell.length_a   1.000
_cell.length_b   1.000
_cell.length_c   1.000
_cell.angle_alpha   90.00
_cell.angle_beta   90.00
_cell.angle_gamma   90.00
#
_symmetry.space_group_name_H-M   'P 1'
#
loop_
_entity.id
_entity.type
_entity.pdbx_description
1 polymer ?
#
loop_
_entity_poly.entity_id
_entity_poly.type
_entity_poly.pdbx_seq_one_letter_code
_entity_poly.pdbx_strand_id
1 'polypeptide(L)'
;MTLRALKPTMEAQDDCPFVEVLTTEISGEQIGYRYGGSFQGPNAVVACSAALIEALSDRLQQLPALPLMSGKLYLVETDGIGFLDLRDAESAFAHMCFDEVILAPCTKGFSDWQTAVDQAYWTTLKLCLRLGMIKVGRIYD
;
A
#
# COMPACT_ATOMS: atom_id res chain seq x y z
N MET A 1 1.56 28.20 -11.99
CA MET A 1 1.51 27.67 -10.61
C MET A 1 2.19 26.32 -10.66
N THR A 2 3.40 26.21 -10.12
CA THR A 2 4.29 25.06 -10.33
C THR A 2 4.22 24.18 -9.09
N LEU A 3 3.62 22.99 -9.21
CA LEU A 3 3.42 22.07 -8.09
C LEU A 3 4.57 21.04 -8.02
N ARG A 4 4.97 20.70 -6.80
CA ARG A 4 6.12 19.84 -6.48
C ARG A 4 5.63 18.48 -5.99
N ALA A 5 6.44 17.46 -6.23
CA ALA A 5 6.13 16.06 -5.95
C ALA A 5 6.10 15.73 -4.45
N LEU A 6 5.28 14.73 -4.10
CA LEU A 6 5.22 14.08 -2.79
C LEU A 6 6.61 13.94 -2.19
N LYS A 7 6.81 14.56 -1.04
CA LYS A 7 8.01 14.36 -0.24
C LYS A 7 7.84 13.17 0.69
N PRO A 8 8.73 12.15 0.64
CA PRO A 8 8.84 11.21 1.74
C PRO A 8 9.21 12.02 2.99
N THR A 9 8.31 12.08 3.95
CA THR A 9 8.63 12.69 5.25
C THR A 9 9.37 11.65 6.06
N MET A 10 10.70 11.76 6.12
CA MET A 10 11.53 10.99 7.06
C MET A 10 11.30 11.51 8.48
N GLU A 11 10.14 11.25 9.06
CA GLU A 11 10.01 11.21 10.53
C GLU A 11 10.34 9.78 10.95
N ALA A 12 11.51 9.62 11.55
CA ALA A 12 12.09 8.34 11.94
C ALA A 12 11.26 7.66 13.04
N GLN A 13 10.54 6.60 12.67
CA GLN A 13 10.39 5.43 13.53
C GLN A 13 11.31 4.33 12.98
N ASP A 14 12.15 3.81 13.85
CA ASP A 14 13.30 2.93 13.57
C ASP A 14 12.90 1.47 13.22
N ASP A 15 11.72 1.24 12.64
CA ASP A 15 11.17 -0.09 12.42
C ASP A 15 10.82 -0.31 10.92
N CYS A 16 11.66 -1.09 10.23
CA CYS A 16 11.50 -1.58 8.85
C CYS A 16 11.78 -0.56 7.71
N PRO A 17 13.00 -0.53 7.12
CA PRO A 17 13.37 0.42 6.05
C PRO A 17 12.63 0.19 4.72
N PHE A 18 11.74 -0.80 4.66
CA PHE A 18 10.96 -1.19 3.49
C PHE A 18 9.55 -0.61 3.51
N VAL A 19 9.18 0.11 4.57
CA VAL A 19 7.85 0.73 4.75
C VAL A 19 8.01 2.24 4.88
N GLU A 20 7.21 2.99 4.13
CA GLU A 20 7.13 4.45 4.20
C GLU A 20 5.67 4.85 4.45
N VAL A 21 5.44 5.76 5.39
CA VAL A 21 4.12 6.35 5.62
C VAL A 21 3.84 7.38 4.53
N LEU A 22 2.69 7.27 3.88
CA LEU A 22 2.21 8.23 2.90
C LEU A 22 1.37 9.27 3.62
N THR A 23 1.71 10.55 3.46
CA THR A 23 0.95 11.67 4.00
C THR A 23 0.52 12.64 2.90
N THR A 24 -0.58 13.37 3.13
CA THR A 24 -0.94 14.51 2.27
C THR A 24 0.07 15.64 2.46
N GLU A 25 0.38 16.38 1.40
CA GLU A 25 1.28 17.53 1.53
C GLU A 25 0.63 18.71 2.27
N ILE A 26 -0.68 18.85 2.17
CA ILE A 26 -1.42 20.01 2.66
C ILE A 26 -1.79 19.85 4.13
N SER A 27 -2.40 18.72 4.50
CA SER A 27 -2.81 18.47 5.89
C SER A 27 -1.75 17.73 6.70
N GLY A 28 -0.79 17.06 6.06
CA GLY A 28 0.14 16.15 6.73
C GLY A 28 -0.53 14.87 7.21
N GLU A 29 -1.79 14.66 6.85
CA GLU A 29 -2.59 13.51 7.27
C GLU A 29 -2.11 12.24 6.58
N GLN A 30 -1.99 11.17 7.35
CA GLN A 30 -1.63 9.87 6.81
C GLN A 30 -2.75 9.35 5.89
N ILE A 31 -2.38 9.00 4.66
CA ILE A 31 -3.28 8.43 3.65
C ILE A 31 -2.97 6.96 3.34
N GLY A 32 -1.93 6.41 3.96
CA GLY A 32 -1.61 4.98 3.88
C GLY A 32 -0.11 4.70 3.93
N TYR A 33 0.32 3.66 3.23
CA TYR A 33 1.67 3.10 3.33
C TYR A 33 2.23 2.74 1.96
N ARG A 34 3.55 2.85 1.80
CA ARG A 34 4.30 2.31 0.67
C ARG A 34 5.27 1.26 1.16
N TYR A 35 5.10 0.05 0.63
CA TYR A 35 6.04 -1.06 0.77
C TYR A 35 6.92 -1.12 -0.47
N GLY A 36 8.22 -1.33 -0.30
CA GLY A 36 9.12 -1.50 -1.43
C GLY A 36 10.44 -2.11 -1.00
N GLY A 37 10.95 -3.04 -1.80
CA GLY A 37 12.31 -3.54 -1.65
C GLY A 37 13.31 -2.71 -2.46
N SER A 38 14.58 -3.11 -2.42
CA SER A 38 15.67 -2.42 -3.11
C SER A 38 15.70 -2.65 -4.63
N PHE A 39 14.79 -3.47 -5.16
CA PHE A 39 14.81 -3.90 -6.56
C PHE A 39 13.74 -3.19 -7.40
N GLN A 40 14.10 -2.81 -8.63
CA GLN A 40 13.14 -2.31 -9.61
C GLN A 40 12.09 -3.39 -9.93
N GLY A 41 10.86 -2.95 -10.19
CA GLY A 41 9.74 -3.82 -10.47
C GLY A 41 8.44 -3.03 -10.63
N PRO A 42 7.29 -3.73 -10.71
CA PRO A 42 6.00 -3.09 -10.93
C PRO A 42 5.51 -2.32 -9.71
N ASN A 43 4.66 -1.33 -9.94
CA ASN A 43 3.98 -0.58 -8.90
C ASN A 43 2.51 -1.04 -8.82
N ALA A 44 2.06 -1.40 -7.63
CA ALA A 44 0.69 -1.86 -7.41
C ALA A 44 0.00 -1.06 -6.30
N VAL A 45 -1.30 -0.83 -6.42
CA VAL A 45 -2.11 -0.14 -5.40
C VAL A 45 -3.18 -1.07 -4.86
N VAL A 46 -3.34 -1.06 -3.54
CA VAL A 46 -4.48 -1.63 -2.84
C VAL A 46 -5.18 -0.52 -2.08
N ALA A 47 -6.39 -0.20 -2.51
CA ALA A 47 -7.20 0.83 -1.88
C ALA A 47 -8.20 0.17 -0.89
N CYS A 48 -8.25 0.62 0.35
CA CYS A 48 -9.20 0.11 1.35
C CYS A 48 -9.52 1.11 2.47
N SER A 49 -10.46 0.76 3.35
CA SER A 49 -10.83 1.59 4.50
C SER A 49 -9.67 1.82 5.45
N ALA A 50 -9.65 2.94 6.17
CA ALA A 50 -8.57 3.32 7.09
C ALA A 50 -8.27 2.19 8.09
N ALA A 51 -9.33 1.67 8.72
CA ALA A 51 -9.22 0.58 9.67
C ALA A 51 -8.61 -0.69 9.06
N LEU A 52 -8.89 -0.96 7.77
CA LEU A 52 -8.41 -2.16 7.10
C LEU A 52 -6.95 -2.01 6.66
N ILE A 53 -6.53 -0.79 6.34
CA ILE A 53 -5.13 -0.48 6.01
C ILE A 53 -4.23 -0.75 7.20
N GLU A 54 -4.58 -0.27 8.39
CA GLU A 54 -3.77 -0.50 9.60
C GLU A 54 -3.62 -2.00 9.87
N ALA A 55 -4.73 -2.74 9.91
CA ALA A 55 -4.69 -4.18 10.15
C ALA A 55 -3.97 -4.98 9.05
N LEU A 56 -4.08 -4.53 7.79
CA LEU A 56 -3.34 -5.10 6.67
C LEU A 56 -1.84 -4.78 6.77
N SER A 57 -1.50 -3.56 7.17
CA SER A 57 -0.15 -3.05 7.32
C SER A 57 0.62 -3.86 8.35
N ASP A 58 0.03 -4.05 9.54
CA ASP A 58 0.58 -4.87 10.62
C ASP A 58 0.92 -6.30 10.15
N ARG A 59 0.06 -6.89 9.35
CA ARG A 59 0.29 -8.24 8.79
C ARG A 59 1.36 -8.27 7.72
N LEU A 60 1.38 -7.29 6.83
CA LEU A 60 2.37 -7.24 5.76
C LEU A 60 3.77 -7.02 6.34
N GLN A 61 3.92 -6.21 7.40
CA GLN A 61 5.19 -6.00 8.10
C GLN A 61 5.80 -7.31 8.66
N GLN A 62 4.96 -8.30 8.98
CA GLN A 62 5.41 -9.60 9.45
C GLN A 62 5.93 -10.52 8.32
N LEU A 63 5.83 -10.11 7.06
CA LEU A 63 6.31 -10.91 5.93
C LEU A 63 7.85 -10.88 5.85
N PRO A 64 8.52 -12.04 5.98
CA PRO A 64 9.98 -12.12 5.84
C PRO A 64 10.45 -11.77 4.41
N ALA A 65 9.54 -11.82 3.43
CA ALA A 65 9.83 -11.59 2.03
C ALA A 65 9.81 -10.09 1.62
N LEU A 66 9.40 -9.17 2.51
CA LEU A 66 9.38 -7.74 2.21
C LEU A 66 10.70 -7.18 1.66
N PRO A 67 11.89 -7.50 2.24
CA PRO A 67 13.16 -7.03 1.71
C PRO A 67 13.46 -7.50 0.28
N LEU A 68 12.88 -8.64 -0.10
CA LEU A 68 13.08 -9.28 -1.40
C LEU A 68 12.03 -8.87 -2.44
N MET A 69 11.09 -8.00 -2.05
CA MET A 69 10.04 -7.56 -2.94
C MET A 69 10.65 -6.69 -4.06
N SER A 70 10.38 -7.03 -5.32
CA SER A 70 10.63 -6.14 -6.45
C SER A 70 9.46 -5.19 -6.65
N GLY A 71 9.78 -3.93 -6.99
CA GLY A 71 8.75 -2.92 -7.20
C GLY A 71 8.20 -2.32 -5.91
N LYS A 72 7.01 -1.72 -6.00
CA LYS A 72 6.41 -0.96 -4.91
C LYS A 72 4.92 -1.28 -4.76
N LEU A 73 4.50 -1.58 -3.54
CA LEU A 73 3.10 -1.78 -3.18
C LEU A 73 2.63 -0.58 -2.37
N TYR A 74 1.51 0.00 -2.76
CA TYR A 74 0.90 1.15 -2.09
C TYR A 74 -0.42 0.71 -1.47
N LEU A 75 -0.58 0.94 -0.17
CA LEU A 75 -1.86 0.83 0.53
C LEU A 75 -2.41 2.24 0.68
N VAL A 76 -3.63 2.51 0.19
CA VAL A 76 -4.20 3.86 0.17
C VAL A 76 -5.62 3.88 0.71
N GLU A 77 -5.90 4.80 1.61
CA GLU A 77 -7.19 4.92 2.27
C GLU A 77 -8.30 5.30 1.30
N THR A 78 -9.47 4.66 1.40
CA THR A 78 -10.66 5.01 0.61
C THR A 78 -11.65 5.89 1.36
N ASP A 79 -11.63 5.86 2.69
CA ASP A 79 -12.65 6.53 3.52
C ASP A 79 -12.37 8.04 3.68
N GLY A 80 -11.10 8.45 3.70
CA GLY A 80 -10.65 9.83 3.61
C GLY A 80 -10.68 10.43 2.19
N ILE A 81 -10.75 9.60 1.14
CA ILE A 81 -11.03 10.06 -0.24
C ILE A 81 -12.55 10.28 -0.35
N GLY A 82 -13.06 11.25 0.40
CA GLY A 82 -14.27 11.93 -0.02
C GLY A 82 -14.07 12.35 -1.48
N PHE A 83 -15.09 12.20 -2.31
CA PHE A 83 -15.17 12.54 -3.74
C PHE A 83 -14.61 13.93 -4.15
N LEU A 84 -14.13 14.73 -3.21
CA LEU A 84 -13.58 16.08 -3.38
C LEU A 84 -12.10 16.11 -3.79
N ASP A 85 -11.29 15.09 -3.52
CA ASP A 85 -9.82 15.18 -3.75
C ASP A 85 -9.23 14.03 -4.57
N LEU A 86 -10.02 13.43 -5.46
CA LEU A 86 -9.47 12.60 -6.54
C LEU A 86 -8.40 13.35 -7.35
N ARG A 87 -8.48 14.68 -7.45
CA ARG A 87 -7.43 15.52 -8.08
C ARG A 87 -6.14 15.57 -7.28
N ASP A 88 -6.23 15.59 -5.96
CA ASP A 88 -5.05 15.64 -5.10
C ASP A 88 -4.39 14.26 -5.02
N ALA A 89 -5.18 13.19 -4.96
CA ALA A 89 -4.69 11.83 -5.15
C ALA A 89 -4.09 11.64 -6.55
N GLU A 90 -4.76 12.11 -7.61
CA GLU A 90 -4.20 12.13 -8.97
C GLU A 90 -2.90 12.92 -9.03
N SER A 91 -2.76 14.04 -8.31
CA SER A 91 -1.52 14.83 -8.28
C SER A 91 -0.40 14.12 -7.52
N ALA A 92 -0.73 13.47 -6.40
CA ALA A 92 0.16 12.68 -5.57
C ALA A 92 0.71 11.48 -6.38
N PHE A 93 -0.13 10.91 -7.24
CA PHE A 93 0.21 9.78 -8.10
C PHE A 93 0.47 10.17 -9.56
N ALA A 94 0.50 11.46 -9.92
CA ALA A 94 0.55 11.92 -11.32
C ALA A 94 1.81 11.46 -12.06
N HIS A 95 2.86 11.14 -11.31
CA HIS A 95 4.14 10.65 -11.80
C HIS A 95 4.34 9.15 -11.57
N MET A 96 3.35 8.47 -10.98
CA MET A 96 3.39 7.03 -10.71
C MET A 96 2.56 6.29 -11.74
N CYS A 97 3.22 5.44 -12.53
CA CYS A 97 2.52 4.45 -13.33
C CYS A 97 2.26 3.23 -12.46
N PHE A 98 0.98 2.94 -12.21
CA PHE A 98 0.55 1.71 -11.57
C PHE A 98 0.28 0.64 -12.62
N ASP A 99 0.90 -0.52 -12.45
CA ASP A 99 0.67 -1.69 -13.28
C ASP A 99 -0.69 -2.31 -12.95
N GLU A 100 -1.13 -2.21 -11.69
CA GLU A 100 -2.43 -2.69 -11.25
C GLU A 100 -2.95 -1.94 -10.03
N VAL A 101 -4.28 -1.77 -9.96
CA VAL A 101 -5.01 -1.21 -8.83
C VAL A 101 -6.11 -2.18 -8.40
N ILE A 102 -6.15 -2.54 -7.12
CA ILE A 102 -7.22 -3.34 -6.52
C ILE A 102 -7.93 -2.51 -5.45
N LEU A 103 -9.26 -2.53 -5.48
CA LEU A 103 -10.08 -2.05 -4.38
C LEU A 103 -10.39 -3.24 -3.47
N ALA A 104 -9.94 -3.21 -2.22
CA ALA A 104 -10.28 -4.27 -1.27
C ALA A 104 -11.77 -4.21 -0.90
N PRO A 105 -12.37 -5.33 -0.47
CA PRO A 105 -13.79 -5.36 -0.11
C PRO A 105 -14.12 -4.31 0.96
N CYS A 106 -15.10 -3.44 0.67
CA CYS A 106 -15.60 -2.48 1.65
C CYS A 106 -16.46 -3.22 2.68
N THR A 107 -16.04 -3.19 3.94
CA THR A 107 -16.64 -4.03 4.98
C THR A 107 -17.70 -3.31 5.81
N LYS A 108 -18.56 -2.52 5.16
CA LYS A 108 -19.72 -1.93 5.84
C LYS A 108 -20.66 -3.04 6.32
N GLY A 109 -20.52 -3.44 7.58
CA GLY A 109 -21.40 -4.39 8.25
C GLY A 109 -20.97 -5.85 8.25
N PHE A 110 -19.68 -6.18 8.10
CA PHE A 110 -19.25 -7.57 8.28
C PHE A 110 -19.31 -7.96 9.76
N SER A 111 -19.98 -9.08 10.03
CA SER A 111 -20.01 -9.75 11.34
C SER A 111 -18.67 -10.38 11.74
N ASP A 112 -17.68 -10.37 10.84
CA ASP A 112 -16.35 -10.93 11.08
C ASP A 112 -15.25 -10.07 10.43
N TRP A 113 -14.70 -9.17 11.25
CA TRP A 113 -13.56 -8.32 10.90
C TRP A 113 -12.31 -9.13 10.49
N GLN A 114 -12.08 -10.28 11.12
CA GLN A 114 -10.88 -11.07 10.86
C GLN A 114 -10.91 -11.65 9.44
N THR A 115 -12.08 -12.12 9.00
CA THR A 115 -12.28 -12.59 7.62
C THR A 115 -11.98 -11.48 6.59
N ALA A 116 -12.34 -10.23 6.88
CA ALA A 116 -12.04 -9.10 5.99
C ALA A 116 -10.54 -8.84 5.85
N VAL A 117 -9.82 -8.82 6.98
CA VAL A 117 -8.36 -8.67 7.02
C VAL A 117 -7.68 -9.82 6.28
N ASP A 118 -8.14 -11.06 6.49
CA ASP A 118 -7.63 -12.24 5.78
C ASP A 118 -7.81 -12.13 4.27
N GLN A 119 -9.00 -11.75 3.82
CA GLN A 119 -9.30 -11.58 2.40
C GLN A 119 -8.46 -10.48 1.77
N ALA A 120 -8.33 -9.33 2.41
CA ALA A 120 -7.50 -8.23 1.95
C ALA A 120 -6.03 -8.68 1.84
N TYR A 121 -5.50 -9.30 2.90
CA TYR A 121 -4.13 -9.81 2.94
C TYR A 121 -3.84 -10.81 1.81
N TRP A 122 -4.68 -11.83 1.64
CA TRP A 122 -4.49 -12.82 0.58
C TRP A 122 -4.64 -12.23 -0.81
N THR A 123 -5.54 -11.26 -0.99
CA THR A 123 -5.72 -10.57 -2.27
C THR A 123 -4.47 -9.76 -2.62
N THR A 124 -3.93 -9.01 -1.66
CA THR A 124 -2.67 -8.27 -1.81
C THR A 124 -1.50 -9.20 -2.13
N LEU A 125 -1.37 -10.33 -1.42
CA LEU A 125 -0.31 -11.29 -1.70
C LEU A 125 -0.43 -11.89 -3.10
N LYS A 126 -1.63 -12.31 -3.51
CA LYS A 126 -1.88 -12.83 -4.86
C LYS A 126 -1.56 -11.80 -5.95
N LEU A 127 -1.87 -10.53 -5.70
CA LEU A 127 -1.50 -9.43 -6.57
C LEU A 127 0.03 -9.34 -6.71
N CYS A 128 0.75 -9.24 -5.60
CA CYS A 128 2.21 -9.18 -5.60
C CYS A 128 2.83 -10.41 -6.30
N LEU A 129 2.25 -11.60 -6.10
CA LEU A 129 2.71 -12.83 -6.77
C LEU A 129 2.50 -12.76 -8.29
N ARG A 130 1.30 -12.33 -8.72
CA ARG A 130 0.91 -12.24 -10.14
C ARG A 130 1.80 -11.24 -10.89
N LEU A 131 2.15 -10.13 -10.25
CA LEU A 131 3.05 -9.11 -10.79
C LEU A 131 4.53 -9.52 -10.69
N GLY A 132 4.86 -10.64 -10.06
CA GLY A 132 6.24 -11.06 -9.86
C GLY A 132 7.01 -10.18 -8.87
N MET A 133 6.31 -9.42 -8.03
CA MET A 133 6.88 -8.60 -6.95
C MET A 133 7.49 -9.47 -5.86
N ILE A 134 6.85 -10.60 -5.56
CA ILE A 134 7.36 -11.59 -4.60
C ILE A 134 7.58 -12.91 -5.31
N LYS A 135 8.68 -13.58 -4.98
CA LYS A 135 8.96 -14.94 -5.48
C LYS A 135 8.52 -15.93 -4.41
N VAL A 136 7.73 -16.93 -4.80
CA VAL A 136 7.59 -18.13 -3.98
C VAL A 136 8.97 -18.78 -3.94
N GLY A 137 9.62 -18.74 -2.78
CA GLY A 137 10.84 -19.52 -2.58
C GLY A 137 10.51 -20.96 -2.93
N ARG A 138 11.18 -21.52 -3.93
CA ARG A 138 11.25 -22.98 -4.04
C ARG A 138 11.97 -23.42 -2.77
N ILE A 139 11.22 -23.93 -1.82
CA ILE A 139 11.77 -24.65 -0.67
C ILE A 139 12.36 -25.93 -1.27
N TYR A 140 13.67 -25.87 -1.57
CA TYR A 140 14.61 -26.94 -1.89
C TYR A 140 14.15 -28.04 -2.87
N ASP A 141 14.76 -28.06 -4.07
CA ASP A 141 15.23 -29.32 -4.68
C ASP A 141 16.60 -29.68 -4.05
#